data_AF-A0A2J6R203-F1
#
_entry.id   AF-A0A2J6R203-F1
#
_cell.length_a   1.000
_cell.length_b   1.000
_cell.length_c   1.000
_cell.angle_alpha   90.00
_cell.angle_beta   90.00
_cell.angle_gamma   90.00
#
_symmetry.space_group_name_H-M   'P 1'
#
loop_
_entity.id
_entity.type
_entity.pdbx_description
1 polymer ?
#
loop_
_entity_poly.entity_id
_entity_poly.type
_entity_poly.pdbx_seq_one_letter_code
_entity_poly.pdbx_strand_id
1 'polypeptide(L)'
;MRTAENRDEMLQAIRTASGLMVDILSPGMESLFGAMGARSGFTQVDGLFMDLGGGSVQMTYVDSTAGTSYDVLAAEAARSMPFGAAKLTAALNTQDTAQAAKTELRSTMKETFEGLKARFPSLKEQAENDEGITIYFCGGGFRGYGSMLMHTDPIQPYPIPAIGGYTVPGHRFIKWREMLHANNYEEGKIYGMSKRRREQFPAIVTVVQSLVEAIPRIKEVIFCSGGNREGVLFMKLPPEIRESNPLPLLPSGSLNQKKEILDAIATCIISALPKGYPTVFSPELLHYVARNIWQDMGDPDDANSAKALHNPISGQLAGLPGMTHQMRAILALTLCARWGTVPGPADKNLYENLQALIGSEFSWWCDYIGTVAGLLALLTPSFPSSDKALQEVVRFEPWTGHGLGKKGHKVGIRLKIFLGEDSRVGIRAGDLEGLFGRVGKGLPLGWKVEAQVEN
;
A
#
# COMPACT_ATOMS: atom_id res chain seq x y z
N MET A 1 25.21 21.76 0.74
CA MET A 1 25.60 22.50 -0.48
C MET A 1 24.85 23.82 -0.63
N ARG A 2 23.50 23.87 -0.65
CA ARG A 2 22.73 25.11 -0.86
C ARG A 2 23.16 26.31 0.02
N THR A 3 23.47 26.07 1.29
CA THR A 3 23.82 27.10 2.28
C THR A 3 25.32 27.16 2.60
N ALA A 4 26.16 26.40 1.90
CA ALA A 4 27.59 26.37 2.18
C ALA A 4 28.29 27.54 1.47
N GLU A 5 29.17 28.25 2.18
CA GLU A 5 29.95 29.36 1.61
C GLU A 5 30.89 28.87 0.51
N ASN A 6 31.51 27.70 0.69
CA ASN A 6 32.40 27.06 -0.28
C ASN A 6 31.68 26.19 -1.33
N ARG A 7 30.41 26.47 -1.64
CA ARG A 7 29.61 25.61 -2.54
C ARG A 7 30.23 25.49 -3.94
N ASP A 8 30.79 26.57 -4.47
CA ASP A 8 31.25 26.61 -5.87
C ASP A 8 32.54 25.79 -6.04
N GLU A 9 33.42 25.82 -5.02
CA GLU A 9 34.61 24.95 -4.95
C GLU A 9 34.22 23.47 -4.95
N MET A 10 33.20 23.09 -4.15
CA MET A 10 32.70 21.72 -4.10
C MET A 10 32.09 21.27 -5.45
N LEU A 11 31.29 22.13 -6.10
CA LEU A 11 30.72 21.83 -7.41
C LEU A 11 31.82 21.64 -8.47
N GLN A 12 32.83 22.52 -8.46
CA GLN A 12 33.95 22.42 -9.38
C GLN A 12 34.80 21.16 -9.13
N ALA A 13 35.01 20.79 -7.86
CA ALA A 13 35.71 19.57 -7.50
C ALA A 13 34.97 18.32 -8.00
N ILE A 14 33.64 18.24 -7.81
CA ILE A 14 32.82 17.13 -8.32
C ILE A 14 32.93 17.04 -9.85
N ARG A 15 32.78 18.17 -10.55
CA ARG A 15 32.87 18.23 -12.02
C ARG A 15 34.25 17.78 -12.51
N THR A 16 35.32 18.25 -11.86
CA THR A 16 36.70 17.92 -12.24
C THR A 16 36.99 16.44 -12.03
N ALA A 17 36.53 15.85 -10.93
CA ALA A 17 36.81 14.45 -10.60
C ALA A 17 35.94 13.44 -11.38
N SER A 18 34.69 13.80 -11.71
CA SER A 18 33.70 12.84 -12.25
C SER A 18 33.13 13.19 -13.62
N GLY A 19 33.33 14.43 -14.09
CA GLY A 19 32.65 14.96 -15.28
C GLY A 19 31.17 15.27 -15.08
N LEU A 20 30.58 14.99 -13.91
CA LEU A 20 29.16 15.21 -13.62
C LEU A 20 28.87 16.69 -13.38
N MET A 21 27.80 17.18 -14.01
CA MET A 21 27.18 18.46 -13.68
C MET A 21 26.18 18.25 -12.54
N VAL A 22 26.25 19.09 -11.51
CA VAL A 22 25.40 18.99 -10.32
C VAL A 22 24.52 20.23 -10.21
N ASP A 23 23.21 20.02 -10.29
CA ASP A 23 22.23 21.08 -10.08
C ASP A 23 21.87 21.19 -8.58
N ILE A 24 22.00 22.41 -8.03
CA ILE A 24 21.52 22.69 -6.67
C ILE A 24 20.02 22.95 -6.74
N LEU A 25 19.24 21.99 -6.24
CA LEU A 25 17.79 22.14 -6.14
C LEU A 25 17.42 23.32 -5.24
N SER A 26 16.47 24.14 -5.68
CA SER A 26 15.80 25.12 -4.83
C SER A 26 14.89 24.40 -3.81
N PRO A 27 14.49 25.05 -2.69
CA PRO A 27 13.57 24.43 -1.74
C PRO A 27 12.24 24.00 -2.36
N GLY A 28 11.68 24.80 -3.27
CA GLY A 28 10.43 24.47 -3.97
C GLY A 28 10.58 23.24 -4.87
N MET A 29 11.69 23.14 -5.61
CA MET A 29 11.98 21.97 -6.45
C MET A 29 12.21 20.70 -5.63
N GLU A 30 12.89 20.82 -4.49
CA GLU A 30 13.06 19.70 -3.55
C GLU A 30 11.71 19.20 -3.04
N SER A 31 10.81 20.10 -2.62
CA SER A 31 9.46 19.72 -2.19
C SER A 31 8.65 19.08 -3.33
N LEU A 32 8.73 19.64 -4.55
CA LEU A 32 8.06 19.07 -5.72
C LEU A 32 8.54 17.65 -5.99
N PHE A 33 9.85 17.42 -6.09
CA PHE A 33 10.37 16.09 -6.34
C PHE A 33 10.09 15.12 -5.19
N GLY A 34 10.08 15.59 -3.94
CA GLY A 34 9.68 14.77 -2.80
C GLY A 34 8.22 14.31 -2.92
N ALA A 35 7.33 15.26 -3.20
CA ALA A 35 5.90 14.98 -3.38
C ALA A 35 5.64 14.05 -4.59
N MET A 36 6.26 14.33 -5.74
CA MET A 36 6.10 13.50 -6.94
C MET A 36 6.75 12.13 -6.81
N GLY A 37 7.84 12.03 -6.06
CA GLY A 37 8.46 10.76 -5.71
C GLY A 37 7.55 9.89 -4.85
N ALA A 38 6.90 10.46 -3.84
CA ALA A 38 5.86 9.74 -3.09
C ALA A 38 4.66 9.38 -3.97
N ARG A 39 4.15 10.33 -4.75
CA ARG A 39 3.02 10.16 -5.68
C ARG A 39 3.24 9.00 -6.65
N SER A 40 4.48 8.78 -7.10
CA SER A 40 4.83 7.75 -8.09
C SER A 40 4.43 6.33 -7.67
N GLY A 41 4.19 6.10 -6.38
CA GLY A 41 3.73 4.83 -5.83
C GLY A 41 2.21 4.70 -5.66
N PHE A 42 1.40 5.58 -6.25
CA PHE A 42 -0.05 5.57 -6.10
C PHE A 42 -0.70 5.95 -7.42
N THR A 43 -1.92 5.46 -7.70
CA THR A 43 -2.66 5.88 -8.90
C THR A 43 -3.24 7.28 -8.69
N GLN A 44 -3.87 7.51 -7.55
CA GLN A 44 -4.41 8.79 -7.13
C GLN A 44 -3.93 9.12 -5.72
N VAL A 45 -3.73 10.40 -5.44
CA VAL A 45 -3.37 10.92 -4.13
C VAL A 45 -4.17 12.16 -3.83
N ASP A 46 -4.62 12.26 -2.59
CA ASP A 46 -5.25 13.44 -2.02
C ASP A 46 -4.78 13.54 -0.57
N GLY A 47 -3.98 14.55 -0.26
CA GLY A 47 -3.48 14.76 1.10
C GLY A 47 -2.22 15.61 1.21
N LEU A 48 -1.71 15.70 2.43
CA LEU A 48 -0.48 16.43 2.75
C LEU A 48 0.74 15.58 2.46
N PHE A 49 1.73 16.14 1.79
CA PHE A 49 3.02 15.51 1.54
C PHE A 49 4.08 16.17 2.41
N MET A 50 4.84 15.38 3.15
CA MET A 50 5.93 15.89 3.97
C MET A 50 7.20 15.06 3.84
N ASP A 51 8.33 15.74 3.74
CA ASP A 51 9.67 15.14 3.71
C ASP A 51 10.47 15.65 4.91
N LEU A 52 10.99 14.74 5.74
CA LEU A 52 11.90 15.08 6.84
C LEU A 52 13.33 14.64 6.51
N GLY A 53 14.10 15.61 6.02
CA GLY A 53 15.53 15.50 5.78
C GLY A 53 16.37 15.80 7.02
N GLY A 54 17.69 15.92 6.82
CA GLY A 54 18.62 16.31 7.87
C GLY A 54 18.64 17.82 8.16
N GLY A 55 18.42 18.65 7.13
CA GLY A 55 18.54 20.10 7.20
C GLY A 55 17.23 20.89 7.18
N SER A 56 16.14 20.27 6.76
CA SER A 56 14.81 20.88 6.66
C SER A 56 13.70 19.83 6.77
N VAL A 57 12.48 20.32 6.97
CA VAL A 57 11.23 19.59 6.77
C VAL A 57 10.39 20.35 5.75
N GLN A 58 9.88 19.65 4.75
CA GLN A 58 9.04 20.20 3.70
C GLN A 58 7.57 19.82 3.94
N MET A 59 6.64 20.69 3.55
CA MET A 59 5.21 20.41 3.54
C MET A 59 4.58 21.00 2.27
N THR A 60 3.73 20.22 1.61
CA THR A 60 2.84 20.68 0.55
C THR A 60 1.54 19.87 0.57
N TYR A 61 0.56 20.27 -0.24
CA TYR A 61 -0.67 19.54 -0.46
C TYR A 61 -0.76 19.13 -1.93
N VAL A 62 -1.18 17.89 -2.18
CA VAL A 62 -1.35 17.35 -3.53
C VAL A 62 -2.72 16.71 -3.61
N ASP A 63 -3.50 17.11 -4.61
CA ASP A 63 -4.75 16.49 -5.01
C ASP A 63 -4.64 16.17 -6.52
N SER A 64 -4.37 14.90 -6.84
CA SER A 64 -4.26 14.46 -8.24
C SER A 64 -5.60 14.37 -8.94
N THR A 65 -6.73 14.52 -8.22
CA THR A 65 -8.08 14.48 -8.79
C THR A 65 -8.58 15.86 -9.23
N ALA A 66 -7.95 16.93 -8.74
CA ALA A 66 -8.30 18.33 -9.06
C ALA A 66 -8.01 18.77 -10.51
N GLY A 67 -7.46 17.87 -11.35
CA GLY A 67 -7.23 18.11 -12.77
C GLY A 67 -5.75 18.20 -13.15
N THR A 68 -5.48 18.80 -14.31
CA THR A 68 -4.11 18.91 -14.84
C THR A 68 -3.29 19.96 -14.08
N SER A 69 -1.97 19.77 -14.00
CA SER A 69 -1.02 20.70 -13.33
C SER A 69 -1.06 20.72 -11.80
N TYR A 70 -1.63 19.70 -11.15
CA TYR A 70 -1.60 19.57 -9.68
C TYR A 70 -0.16 19.55 -9.13
N ASP A 71 0.79 19.02 -9.91
CA ASP A 71 2.22 18.97 -9.60
C ASP A 71 2.82 20.39 -9.50
N VAL A 72 2.52 21.25 -10.46
CA VAL A 72 2.95 22.66 -10.45
C VAL A 72 2.35 23.41 -9.27
N LEU A 73 1.05 23.26 -9.01
CA LEU A 73 0.36 23.90 -7.89
C LEU A 73 0.96 23.48 -6.54
N ALA A 74 1.26 22.19 -6.38
CA ALA A 74 1.93 21.66 -5.20
C ALA A 74 3.35 22.22 -5.05
N ALA A 75 4.10 22.40 -6.14
CA ALA A 75 5.44 23.00 -6.10
C ALA A 75 5.41 24.45 -5.58
N GLU A 76 4.49 25.26 -6.10
CA GLU A 76 4.36 26.67 -5.75
C GLU A 76 3.88 26.88 -4.32
N ALA A 77 3.02 25.99 -3.83
CA ALA A 77 2.50 26.05 -2.47
C ALA A 77 3.47 25.50 -1.42
N ALA A 78 4.46 24.71 -1.84
CA ALA A 78 5.33 24.03 -0.93
C ALA A 78 6.14 24.98 -0.03
N ARG A 79 6.26 24.61 1.24
CA ARG A 79 7.07 25.31 2.22
C ARG A 79 8.17 24.39 2.74
N SER A 80 9.38 24.93 2.81
CA SER A 80 10.55 24.27 3.38
C SER A 80 10.96 25.00 4.65
N MET A 81 10.83 24.32 5.79
CA MET A 81 11.12 24.87 7.11
C MET A 81 12.50 24.36 7.59
N PRO A 82 13.33 25.17 8.27
CA PRO A 82 14.71 24.83 8.62
C PRO A 82 14.86 23.83 9.79
N PHE A 83 13.87 22.96 10.03
CA PHE A 83 13.80 22.05 11.19
C PHE A 83 14.10 20.58 10.84
N GLY A 84 15.12 20.34 10.02
CA GLY A 84 15.54 18.97 9.72
C GLY A 84 16.07 18.23 10.95
N ALA A 85 16.01 16.90 10.92
CA ALA A 85 16.31 16.07 12.09
C ALA A 85 17.70 16.33 12.70
N ALA A 86 18.73 16.55 11.88
CA ALA A 86 20.08 16.82 12.37
C ALA A 86 20.21 18.23 12.97
N LYS A 87 19.68 19.25 12.28
CA LYS A 87 19.69 20.63 12.80
C LYS A 87 18.91 20.75 14.11
N LEU A 88 17.73 20.14 14.16
CA LEU A 88 16.89 20.18 15.34
C LEU A 88 17.52 19.39 16.50
N THR A 89 18.19 18.26 16.24
CA THR A 89 18.96 17.55 17.27
C THR A 89 20.03 18.46 17.89
N ALA A 90 20.78 19.19 17.08
CA ALA A 90 21.78 20.14 17.59
C ALA A 90 21.16 21.26 18.43
N ALA A 91 20.05 21.84 17.96
CA ALA A 91 19.33 22.90 18.69
C ALA A 91 18.73 22.40 20.02
N LEU A 92 18.28 21.15 20.09
CA LEU A 92 17.70 20.54 21.29
C LEU A 92 18.75 20.17 22.34
N ASN A 93 20.00 19.93 21.93
CA ASN A 93 21.09 19.59 22.84
C ASN A 93 21.66 20.82 23.59
N THR A 94 21.23 22.03 23.22
CA THR A 94 21.67 23.28 23.86
C THR A 94 20.49 23.92 24.59
N GLN A 95 20.57 24.06 25.92
CA GLN A 95 19.43 24.48 26.75
C GLN A 95 18.82 25.81 26.31
N ASP A 96 19.66 26.79 25.96
CA ASP A 96 19.22 28.13 25.57
C ASP A 96 18.43 28.15 24.25
N THR A 97 18.74 27.24 23.32
CA THR A 97 18.10 27.21 21.99
C THR A 97 16.94 26.22 21.89
N ALA A 98 16.85 25.25 22.81
CA ALA A 98 15.87 24.17 22.72
C ALA A 98 14.42 24.67 22.77
N GLN A 99 14.10 25.57 23.72
CA GLN A 99 12.73 26.08 23.87
C GLN A 99 12.33 27.04 22.74
N ALA A 100 13.28 27.86 22.28
CA ALA A 100 13.07 28.74 21.13
C ALA A 100 12.79 27.93 19.87
N ALA A 101 13.61 26.93 19.56
CA ALA A 101 13.45 26.07 18.39
C ALA A 101 12.11 25.30 18.39
N LYS A 102 11.66 24.81 19.56
CA LYS A 102 10.34 24.15 19.69
C LYS A 102 9.19 25.11 19.43
N THR A 103 9.26 26.31 20.00
CA THR A 103 8.22 27.34 19.82
C THR A 103 8.13 27.78 18.37
N GLU A 104 9.28 28.03 17.74
CA GLU A 104 9.38 28.42 16.33
C GLU A 104 8.82 27.32 15.41
N LEU A 105 9.28 26.07 15.58
CA LEU A 105 8.78 24.92 14.82
C LEU A 105 7.26 24.78 14.94
N ARG A 106 6.70 24.90 16.15
CA ARG A 106 5.26 24.82 16.38
C ARG A 106 4.50 25.92 15.65
N SER A 107 4.97 27.17 15.72
CA SER A 107 4.35 28.31 15.04
C SER A 107 4.41 28.14 13.53
N THR A 108 5.60 27.87 12.99
CA THR A 108 5.82 27.71 11.55
C THR A 108 5.05 26.54 10.96
N MET A 109 4.94 25.41 11.69
CA MET A 109 4.14 24.26 11.26
C MET A 109 2.66 24.64 11.14
N LYS A 110 2.12 25.33 12.14
CA LYS A 110 0.72 25.80 12.15
C LYS A 110 0.46 26.82 11.04
N GLU A 111 1.33 27.82 10.90
CA GLU A 111 1.23 28.83 9.83
C GLU A 111 1.31 28.20 8.44
N THR A 112 2.19 27.22 8.24
CA THR A 112 2.30 26.48 6.98
C THR A 112 1.02 25.74 6.65
N PHE A 113 0.46 25.00 7.61
CA PHE A 113 -0.79 24.28 7.42
C PHE A 113 -1.97 25.23 7.12
N GLU A 114 -2.11 26.33 7.88
CA GLU A 114 -3.17 27.33 7.64
C GLU A 114 -3.02 28.00 6.27
N GLY A 115 -1.79 28.28 5.84
CA GLY A 115 -1.51 28.82 4.50
C GLY A 115 -1.89 27.86 3.38
N LEU A 116 -1.61 26.56 3.53
CA LEU A 116 -2.07 25.53 2.59
C LEU A 116 -3.60 25.44 2.58
N LYS A 117 -4.22 25.41 3.75
CA LYS A 117 -5.69 25.35 3.90
C LYS A 117 -6.38 26.53 3.23
N ALA A 118 -5.81 27.73 3.30
CA ALA A 118 -6.33 28.91 2.63
C ALA A 118 -6.21 28.84 1.09
N ARG A 119 -5.22 28.10 0.58
CA ARG A 119 -4.97 27.95 -0.87
C ARG A 119 -5.76 26.81 -1.50
N PHE A 120 -6.03 25.73 -0.76
CA PHE A 120 -6.62 24.50 -1.28
C PHE A 120 -8.00 24.22 -0.64
N PRO A 121 -9.10 24.42 -1.38
CA PRO A 121 -10.46 24.14 -0.89
C PRO A 121 -10.64 22.69 -0.41
N SER A 122 -10.11 21.70 -1.14
CA SER A 122 -10.17 20.28 -0.77
C SER A 122 -9.51 20.02 0.60
N LEU A 123 -8.35 20.63 0.87
CA LEU A 123 -7.69 20.51 2.18
C LEU A 123 -8.51 21.18 3.30
N LYS A 124 -9.15 22.32 3.00
CA LYS A 124 -10.05 22.98 3.95
C LYS A 124 -11.23 22.09 4.33
N GLU A 125 -11.88 21.47 3.35
CA GLU A 125 -12.96 20.54 3.57
C GLU A 125 -12.52 19.34 4.42
N GLN A 126 -11.37 18.72 4.09
CA GLN A 126 -10.80 17.62 4.89
C GLN A 126 -10.45 18.03 6.33
N ALA A 127 -10.02 19.27 6.54
CA ALA A 127 -9.71 19.77 7.87
C ALA A 127 -10.97 20.05 8.72
N GLU A 128 -12.10 20.33 8.07
CA GLU A 128 -13.37 20.69 8.71
C GLU A 128 -14.31 19.49 8.87
N ASN A 129 -14.10 18.41 8.10
CA ASN A 129 -14.91 17.20 8.17
C ASN A 129 -14.43 16.20 9.23
N ASP A 130 -15.24 15.17 9.46
CA ASP A 130 -14.95 14.13 10.46
C ASP A 130 -13.99 13.03 9.97
N GLU A 131 -13.70 12.93 8.68
CA GLU A 131 -12.75 11.92 8.17
C GLU A 131 -11.31 12.29 8.51
N GLY A 132 -10.97 13.58 8.41
CA GLY A 132 -9.63 14.10 8.59
C GLY A 132 -8.72 13.91 7.38
N ILE A 133 -7.45 14.27 7.56
CA ILE A 133 -6.48 14.41 6.47
C ILE A 133 -5.56 13.19 6.37
N THR A 134 -5.32 12.72 5.15
CA THR A 134 -4.28 11.72 4.84
C THR A 134 -2.93 12.42 4.67
N ILE A 135 -1.87 11.84 5.27
CA ILE A 135 -0.51 12.39 5.19
C ILE A 135 0.46 11.38 4.57
N TYR A 136 1.17 11.80 3.54
CA TYR A 136 2.18 11.04 2.82
C TYR A 136 3.58 11.44 3.29
N PHE A 137 4.31 10.50 3.87
CA PHE A 137 5.62 10.75 4.45
C PHE A 137 6.79 10.22 3.63
N CYS A 138 7.76 11.11 3.44
CA CYS A 138 9.04 10.88 2.79
C CYS A 138 10.19 11.17 3.75
N GLY A 139 11.40 10.83 3.30
CA GLY A 139 12.61 11.21 4.01
C GLY A 139 13.00 10.25 5.12
N GLY A 140 14.29 10.28 5.45
CA GLY A 140 14.84 9.37 6.44
C GLY A 140 14.31 9.62 7.86
N GLY A 141 13.88 10.84 8.18
CA GLY A 141 13.34 11.18 9.48
C GLY A 141 12.02 10.47 9.74
N PHE A 142 11.03 10.69 8.88
CA PHE A 142 9.74 10.03 9.02
C PHE A 142 9.85 8.51 8.85
N ARG A 143 10.70 7.99 7.95
CA ARG A 143 10.97 6.53 7.90
C ARG A 143 11.49 5.97 9.23
N GLY A 144 12.26 6.75 9.99
CA GLY A 144 12.68 6.37 11.34
C GLY A 144 11.50 6.27 12.32
N TYR A 145 10.58 7.23 12.28
CA TYR A 145 9.34 7.18 13.07
C TYR A 145 8.46 6.00 12.68
N GLY A 146 8.28 5.75 11.39
CA GLY A 146 7.53 4.60 10.90
C GLY A 146 8.19 3.25 11.25
N SER A 147 9.52 3.17 11.27
CA SER A 147 10.23 1.95 11.74
C SER A 147 9.92 1.65 13.21
N MET A 148 9.81 2.68 14.06
CA MET A 148 9.36 2.51 15.45
C MET A 148 7.90 2.06 15.53
N LEU A 149 7.02 2.65 14.73
CA LEU A 149 5.61 2.27 14.68
C LEU A 149 5.41 0.81 14.25
N MET A 150 6.16 0.34 13.26
CA MET A 150 6.17 -1.06 12.84
C MET A 150 6.73 -2.00 13.92
N HIS A 151 7.79 -1.57 14.61
CA HIS A 151 8.40 -2.37 15.68
C HIS A 151 7.47 -2.56 16.88
N THR A 152 6.66 -1.54 17.17
CA THR A 152 5.67 -1.56 18.27
C THR A 152 4.26 -1.90 17.77
N ASP A 153 4.12 -2.37 16.52
CA ASP A 153 2.84 -2.71 15.92
C ASP A 153 2.21 -3.88 16.68
N PRO A 154 0.88 -3.90 16.90
CA PRO A 154 0.22 -5.06 17.51
C PRO A 154 0.42 -6.36 16.72
N ILE A 155 0.67 -6.27 15.41
CA ILE A 155 0.98 -7.43 14.57
C ILE A 155 2.48 -7.72 14.65
N GLN A 156 2.85 -8.77 15.39
CA GLN A 156 4.25 -9.20 15.53
C GLN A 156 4.43 -10.70 15.23
N PRO A 157 5.49 -11.08 14.49
CA PRO A 157 6.37 -10.20 13.71
C PRO A 157 5.60 -9.53 12.56
N TYR A 158 5.85 -8.23 12.35
CA TYR A 158 5.19 -7.51 11.25
C TYR A 158 5.52 -8.17 9.89
N PRO A 159 4.51 -8.52 9.05
CA PRO A 159 4.71 -9.49 7.97
C PRO A 159 5.43 -8.93 6.73
N ILE A 160 5.54 -7.61 6.60
CA ILE A 160 6.13 -6.96 5.42
C ILE A 160 7.41 -6.22 5.85
N PRO A 161 8.61 -6.67 5.41
CA PRO A 161 9.89 -6.15 5.88
C PRO A 161 10.31 -4.87 5.14
N ALA A 162 9.37 -3.98 4.85
CA ALA A 162 9.58 -2.71 4.16
C ALA A 162 8.85 -1.58 4.89
N ILE A 163 9.39 -0.37 4.82
CA ILE A 163 8.69 0.82 5.35
C ILE A 163 7.78 1.46 4.31
N GLY A 164 8.13 1.32 3.03
CA GLY A 164 7.39 1.90 1.93
C GLY A 164 6.06 1.18 1.71
N GLY A 165 4.97 1.93 1.74
CA GLY A 165 3.61 1.41 1.68
C GLY A 165 3.02 1.06 3.05
N TYR A 166 3.73 1.31 4.16
CA TYR A 166 3.18 1.15 5.50
C TYR A 166 2.17 2.26 5.79
N THR A 167 0.95 1.88 6.18
CA THR A 167 -0.14 2.81 6.52
C THR A 167 -0.48 2.66 7.99
N VAL A 168 -0.63 3.79 8.69
CA VAL A 168 -0.93 3.84 10.12
C VAL A 168 -2.15 4.73 10.34
N PRO A 169 -3.20 4.25 11.04
CA PRO A 169 -4.35 5.09 11.33
C PRO A 169 -3.97 6.22 12.28
N GLY A 170 -4.63 7.39 12.12
CA GLY A 170 -4.28 8.60 12.85
C GLY A 170 -4.24 8.42 14.37
N HIS A 171 -5.20 7.70 14.95
CA HIS A 171 -5.26 7.43 16.39
C HIS A 171 -4.03 6.70 16.94
N ARG A 172 -3.34 5.91 16.10
CA ARG A 172 -2.07 5.27 16.45
C ARG A 172 -0.90 6.22 16.21
N PHE A 173 -0.90 6.91 15.07
CA PHE A 173 0.16 7.84 14.70
C PHE A 173 0.39 8.96 15.74
N ILE A 174 -0.69 9.50 16.31
CA ILE A 174 -0.63 10.60 17.29
C ILE A 174 0.00 10.21 18.64
N LYS A 175 0.24 8.92 18.90
CA LYS A 175 0.81 8.40 20.14
C LYS A 175 2.34 8.57 20.20
N TRP A 176 2.84 9.75 19.85
CA TRP A 176 4.26 10.06 19.76
C TRP A 176 5.01 9.90 21.09
N ARG A 177 4.32 10.05 22.23
CA ARG A 177 4.88 9.79 23.57
C ARG A 177 5.24 8.32 23.76
N GLU A 178 4.41 7.41 23.27
CA GLU A 178 4.68 5.97 23.31
C GLU A 178 5.90 5.64 22.45
N MET A 179 6.01 6.26 21.26
CA MET A 179 7.16 6.07 20.37
C MET A 179 8.46 6.60 20.99
N LEU A 180 8.41 7.76 21.66
CA LEU A 180 9.55 8.31 22.38
C LEU A 180 9.95 7.44 23.57
N HIS A 181 8.97 6.90 24.30
CA HIS A 181 9.23 5.96 25.38
C HIS A 181 9.90 4.68 24.86
N ALA A 182 9.36 4.06 23.82
CA ALA A 182 9.99 2.92 23.15
C ALA A 182 11.40 3.27 22.65
N ASN A 183 11.67 4.53 22.28
CA ASN A 183 13.02 4.94 21.94
C ASN A 183 14.02 4.94 23.09
N ASN A 184 13.57 5.35 24.27
CA ASN A 184 14.45 5.54 25.41
C ASN A 184 14.69 4.25 26.20
N TYR A 185 13.76 3.30 26.14
CA TYR A 185 13.80 2.09 26.98
C TYR A 185 14.02 0.78 26.21
N GLU A 186 13.83 0.76 24.89
CA GLU A 186 14.12 -0.44 24.08
C GLU A 186 15.63 -0.50 23.79
N GLU A 187 16.33 -1.43 24.42
CA GLU A 187 17.78 -1.63 24.24
C GLU A 187 18.11 -2.40 22.93
N GLY A 188 17.12 -3.08 22.37
CA GLY A 188 17.27 -3.92 21.18
C GLY A 188 17.47 -3.17 19.86
N LYS A 189 17.84 -3.94 18.82
CA LYS A 189 17.85 -3.42 17.45
C LYS A 189 16.41 -3.27 16.95
N ILE A 190 16.12 -2.10 16.38
CA ILE A 190 14.88 -1.87 15.65
C ILE A 190 15.16 -1.99 14.16
N TYR A 191 14.43 -2.91 13.52
CA TYR A 191 14.52 -3.12 12.08
C TYR A 191 14.24 -1.82 11.33
N GLY A 192 15.03 -1.54 10.28
CA GLY A 192 14.91 -0.29 9.51
C GLY A 192 15.51 0.96 10.18
N MET A 193 16.03 0.87 11.41
CA MET A 193 16.57 2.04 12.12
C MET A 193 18.08 1.94 12.43
N SER A 194 18.86 2.86 11.85
CA SER A 194 20.29 3.02 12.16
C SER A 194 20.52 3.66 13.55
N LYS A 195 21.71 3.44 14.15
CA LYS A 195 22.13 4.10 15.40
C LYS A 195 22.03 5.64 15.34
N ARG A 196 22.48 6.25 14.24
CA ARG A 196 22.34 7.70 14.03
C ARG A 196 20.88 8.15 14.04
N ARG A 197 19.98 7.35 13.45
CA ARG A 197 18.54 7.69 13.40
C ARG A 197 17.90 7.57 14.78
N ARG A 198 18.31 6.56 15.56
CA ARG A 198 17.97 6.37 16.97
C ARG A 198 18.33 7.60 17.82
N GLU A 199 19.53 8.12 17.66
CA GLU A 199 20.00 9.34 18.36
C GLU A 199 19.19 10.58 17.96
N GLN A 200 18.79 10.69 16.69
CA GLN A 200 17.97 11.80 16.18
C GLN A 200 16.47 11.67 16.49
N PHE A 201 16.04 10.55 17.09
CA PHE A 201 14.62 10.24 17.27
C PHE A 201 13.85 11.28 18.11
N PRO A 202 14.40 11.85 19.21
CA PRO A 202 13.70 12.91 19.96
C PRO A 202 13.41 14.16 19.11
N ALA A 203 14.31 14.51 18.20
CA ALA A 203 14.07 15.61 17.26
C ALA A 203 12.96 15.25 16.25
N ILE A 204 12.96 14.03 15.72
CA ILE A 204 11.90 13.53 14.83
C ILE A 204 10.53 13.57 15.55
N VAL A 205 10.47 13.11 16.80
CA VAL A 205 9.26 13.16 17.63
C VAL A 205 8.80 14.61 17.85
N THR A 206 9.72 15.56 18.02
CA THR A 206 9.37 16.97 18.17
C THR A 206 8.68 17.51 16.91
N VAL A 207 9.15 17.14 15.71
CA VAL A 207 8.48 17.47 14.43
C VAL A 207 7.10 16.83 14.35
N VAL A 208 6.98 15.55 14.71
CA VAL A 208 5.69 14.84 14.72
C VAL A 208 4.72 15.48 15.72
N GLN A 209 5.18 15.85 16.91
CA GLN A 209 4.37 16.55 17.91
C GLN A 209 3.81 17.86 17.34
N SER A 210 4.67 18.71 16.76
CA SER A 210 4.22 19.98 16.17
C SER A 210 3.24 19.78 15.01
N LEU A 211 3.40 18.70 14.23
CA LEU A 211 2.46 18.34 13.17
C LEU A 211 1.10 17.94 13.74
N VAL A 212 1.08 17.05 14.74
CA VAL A 212 -0.16 16.59 15.40
C VAL A 212 -0.89 17.75 16.07
N GLU A 213 -0.18 18.74 16.59
CA GLU A 213 -0.79 19.94 17.17
C GLU A 213 -1.29 20.95 16.13
N ALA A 214 -0.74 20.92 14.91
CA ALA A 214 -1.13 21.81 13.83
C ALA A 214 -2.35 21.30 13.05
N ILE A 215 -2.48 19.98 12.89
CA ILE A 215 -3.55 19.35 12.10
C ILE A 215 -4.70 18.92 13.02
N PRO A 216 -5.96 19.33 12.73
CA PRO A 216 -7.10 19.06 13.62
C PRO A 216 -7.44 17.57 13.74
N ARG A 217 -7.44 16.85 12.60
CA ARG A 217 -7.71 15.42 12.55
C ARG A 217 -6.86 14.75 11.47
N ILE A 218 -6.11 13.74 11.86
CA ILE A 218 -5.33 12.89 10.95
C ILE A 218 -6.14 11.63 10.72
N LYS A 219 -6.48 11.34 9.45
CA LYS A 219 -7.15 10.10 9.05
C LYS A 219 -6.19 8.94 9.16
N GLU A 220 -5.10 9.05 8.41
CA GLU A 220 -4.02 8.07 8.34
C GLU A 220 -2.72 8.70 7.85
N VAL A 221 -1.63 7.99 8.08
CA VAL A 221 -0.29 8.33 7.62
C VAL A 221 0.26 7.20 6.78
N ILE A 222 0.74 7.52 5.59
CA ILE A 222 1.30 6.57 4.63
C ILE A 222 2.80 6.86 4.44
N PHE A 223 3.65 5.91 4.80
CA PHE A 223 5.10 6.02 4.58
C PHE A 223 5.43 5.62 3.15
N CYS A 224 5.94 6.56 2.36
CA CYS A 224 6.17 6.39 0.94
C CYS A 224 7.53 5.76 0.63
N SER A 225 7.57 4.90 -0.39
CA SER A 225 8.82 4.29 -0.88
C SER A 225 9.73 5.32 -1.56
N GLY A 226 9.14 6.19 -2.38
CA GLY A 226 9.86 7.20 -3.16
C GLY A 226 10.10 8.51 -2.40
N GLY A 227 11.05 9.28 -2.89
CA GLY A 227 11.30 10.68 -2.50
C GLY A 227 11.96 11.43 -3.66
N ASN A 228 12.85 12.37 -3.37
CA ASN A 228 13.43 13.25 -4.40
C ASN A 228 14.04 12.54 -5.61
N ARG A 229 14.70 11.39 -5.42
CA ARG A 229 15.34 10.64 -6.52
C ARG A 229 14.28 10.09 -7.47
N GLU A 230 13.28 9.43 -6.91
CA GLU A 230 12.16 8.86 -7.66
C GLU A 230 11.33 9.98 -8.31
N GLY A 231 11.15 11.13 -7.64
CA GLY A 231 10.45 12.28 -8.20
C GLY A 231 11.14 12.91 -9.41
N VAL A 232 12.48 13.01 -9.40
CA VAL A 232 13.24 13.48 -10.57
C VAL A 232 13.03 12.54 -11.77
N LEU A 233 13.04 11.22 -11.53
CA LEU A 233 12.79 10.24 -12.60
C LEU A 233 11.34 10.28 -13.06
N PHE A 234 10.40 10.36 -12.13
CA PHE A 234 8.96 10.42 -12.42
C PHE A 234 8.63 11.63 -13.28
N MET A 235 9.19 12.81 -12.96
CA MET A 235 8.98 14.04 -13.73
C MET A 235 9.62 14.03 -15.13
N LYS A 236 10.47 13.04 -15.45
CA LYS A 236 10.98 12.83 -16.82
C LYS A 236 10.02 11.99 -17.67
N LEU A 237 9.04 11.32 -17.06
CA LEU A 237 8.05 10.52 -17.79
C LEU A 237 7.00 11.44 -18.45
N PRO A 238 6.49 11.08 -19.64
CA PRO A 238 5.33 11.73 -20.23
C PRO A 238 4.14 11.75 -19.26
N PRO A 239 3.33 12.83 -19.23
CA PRO A 239 2.15 12.91 -18.38
C PRO A 239 1.24 11.67 -18.47
N GLU A 240 1.05 11.11 -19.66
CA GLU A 240 0.18 9.96 -19.89
C GLU A 240 0.68 8.70 -19.17
N ILE A 241 2.01 8.54 -19.05
CA ILE A 241 2.61 7.44 -18.30
C ILE A 241 2.50 7.70 -16.79
N ARG A 242 2.73 8.96 -16.35
CA ARG A 242 2.62 9.35 -14.94
C ARG A 242 1.24 9.10 -14.36
N GLU A 243 0.19 9.32 -15.16
CA GLU A 243 -1.20 9.14 -14.75
C GLU A 243 -1.75 7.72 -15.01
N SER A 244 -0.93 6.81 -15.57
CA SER A 244 -1.35 5.43 -15.80
C SER A 244 -1.34 4.60 -14.51
N ASN A 245 -2.24 3.62 -14.40
CA ASN A 245 -2.24 2.67 -13.30
C ASN A 245 -1.03 1.71 -13.44
N PRO A 246 -0.19 1.53 -12.40
CA PRO A 246 0.96 0.63 -12.47
C PRO A 246 0.59 -0.85 -12.31
N LEU A 247 -0.59 -1.21 -11.79
CA LEU A 247 -0.98 -2.61 -11.55
C LEU A 247 -0.92 -3.50 -12.81
N PRO A 248 -1.39 -3.05 -14.00
CA PRO A 248 -1.24 -3.82 -15.24
C PRO A 248 0.21 -4.08 -15.67
N LEU A 249 1.18 -3.33 -15.13
CA LEU A 249 2.61 -3.47 -15.43
C LEU A 249 3.34 -4.42 -14.46
N LEU A 250 2.66 -4.93 -13.42
CA LEU A 250 3.27 -5.86 -12.48
C LEU A 250 3.75 -7.13 -13.21
N PRO A 251 4.98 -7.59 -12.93
CA PRO A 251 5.52 -8.81 -13.53
C PRO A 251 4.62 -9.99 -13.16
N SER A 252 4.09 -10.66 -14.18
CA SER A 252 3.15 -11.77 -14.02
C SER A 252 2.94 -12.50 -15.34
N GLY A 253 2.43 -13.72 -15.26
CA GLY A 253 1.95 -14.46 -16.41
C GLY A 253 3.05 -15.06 -17.29
N SER A 254 2.63 -15.88 -18.25
CA SER A 254 3.50 -16.40 -19.31
C SER A 254 3.49 -15.44 -20.51
N LEU A 255 4.58 -15.41 -21.28
CA LEU A 255 4.82 -14.46 -22.39
C LEU A 255 3.72 -14.47 -23.49
N ASN A 256 2.84 -15.47 -23.51
CA ASN A 256 1.85 -15.69 -24.58
C ASN A 256 0.39 -15.43 -24.19
N GLN A 257 0.11 -14.81 -23.03
CA GLN A 257 -1.27 -14.51 -22.62
C GLN A 257 -1.82 -13.29 -23.39
N LYS A 258 -2.85 -13.51 -24.23
CA LYS A 258 -3.53 -12.44 -24.98
C LYS A 258 -4.44 -11.61 -24.07
N LYS A 259 -4.49 -10.30 -24.30
CA LYS A 259 -5.27 -9.36 -23.48
C LYS A 259 -6.77 -9.71 -23.48
N GLU A 260 -7.33 -10.03 -24.63
CA GLU A 260 -8.77 -10.30 -24.78
C GLU A 260 -9.21 -11.51 -23.96
N ILE A 261 -8.32 -12.51 -23.82
CA ILE A 261 -8.57 -13.70 -23.00
C ILE A 261 -8.48 -13.34 -21.50
N LEU A 262 -7.52 -12.50 -21.11
CA LEU A 262 -7.40 -12.01 -19.73
C LEU A 262 -8.62 -11.17 -19.32
N ASP A 263 -9.11 -10.31 -20.22
CA ASP A 263 -10.33 -9.52 -20.04
C ASP A 263 -11.55 -10.43 -19.81
N ALA A 264 -11.66 -11.51 -20.58
CA ALA A 264 -12.72 -12.52 -20.40
C ALA A 264 -12.60 -13.28 -19.07
N ILE A 265 -11.38 -13.68 -18.67
CA ILE A 265 -11.14 -14.35 -17.38
C ILE A 265 -11.51 -13.44 -16.21
N ALA A 266 -11.06 -12.18 -16.20
CA ALA A 266 -11.40 -11.25 -15.13
C ALA A 266 -12.91 -10.96 -15.09
N THR A 267 -13.56 -10.83 -16.25
CA THR A 267 -15.02 -10.70 -16.34
C THR A 267 -15.73 -11.92 -15.74
N CYS A 268 -15.22 -13.13 -15.98
CA CYS A 268 -15.75 -14.35 -15.39
C CYS A 268 -15.61 -14.32 -13.85
N ILE A 269 -14.46 -13.91 -13.30
CA ILE A 269 -14.27 -13.75 -11.84
C ILE A 269 -15.26 -12.72 -11.28
N ILE A 270 -15.38 -11.56 -11.92
CA ILE A 270 -16.31 -10.48 -11.51
C ILE A 270 -17.75 -11.00 -11.50
N SER A 271 -18.14 -11.83 -12.46
CA SER A 271 -19.50 -12.39 -12.53
C SER A 271 -19.85 -13.30 -11.33
N ALA A 272 -18.84 -13.81 -10.61
CA ALA A 272 -19.02 -14.56 -9.36
C ALA A 272 -19.13 -13.66 -8.12
N LEU A 273 -18.94 -12.34 -8.23
CA LEU A 273 -18.99 -11.42 -7.10
C LEU A 273 -20.39 -10.76 -7.00
N PRO A 274 -21.03 -10.73 -5.82
CA PRO A 274 -22.28 -9.99 -5.64
C PRO A 274 -22.06 -8.49 -5.79
N LYS A 275 -23.14 -7.75 -6.03
CA LYS A 275 -23.09 -6.28 -6.07
C LYS A 275 -22.55 -5.71 -4.75
N GLY A 276 -21.68 -4.71 -4.85
CA GLY A 276 -21.08 -4.06 -3.69
C GLY A 276 -19.89 -4.80 -3.07
N TYR A 277 -19.24 -5.69 -3.82
CA TYR A 277 -17.94 -6.23 -3.40
C TYR A 277 -16.90 -5.11 -3.21
N PRO A 278 -15.87 -5.29 -2.37
CA PRO A 278 -14.98 -4.20 -2.03
C PRO A 278 -14.17 -3.66 -3.21
N THR A 279 -14.08 -2.34 -3.32
CA THR A 279 -13.43 -1.63 -4.44
C THR A 279 -11.94 -1.91 -4.59
N VAL A 280 -11.28 -2.41 -3.53
CA VAL A 280 -9.87 -2.81 -3.59
C VAL A 280 -9.63 -3.93 -4.61
N PHE A 281 -10.63 -4.78 -4.86
CA PHE A 281 -10.60 -5.79 -5.93
C PHE A 281 -10.98 -5.16 -7.28
N SER A 282 -10.24 -4.13 -7.68
CA SER A 282 -10.47 -3.41 -8.93
C SER A 282 -10.29 -4.34 -10.14
N PRO A 283 -10.83 -3.96 -11.32
CA PRO A 283 -10.60 -4.72 -12.56
C PRO A 283 -9.11 -4.98 -12.85
N GLU A 284 -8.22 -4.02 -12.55
CA GLU A 284 -6.77 -4.18 -12.74
C GLU A 284 -6.15 -5.21 -11.80
N LEU A 285 -6.61 -5.25 -10.54
CA LEU A 285 -6.18 -6.29 -9.58
C LEU A 285 -6.70 -7.66 -10.02
N LEU A 286 -7.96 -7.76 -10.44
CA LEU A 286 -8.54 -9.02 -10.92
C LEU A 286 -7.89 -9.49 -12.23
N HIS A 287 -7.43 -8.59 -13.09
CA HIS A 287 -6.54 -8.95 -14.21
C HIS A 287 -5.22 -9.55 -13.74
N TYR A 288 -4.62 -8.99 -12.70
CA TYR A 288 -3.41 -9.57 -12.13
C TYR A 288 -3.67 -10.98 -11.58
N VAL A 289 -4.81 -11.20 -10.91
CA VAL A 289 -5.23 -12.54 -10.49
C VAL A 289 -5.39 -13.47 -11.70
N ALA A 290 -6.10 -13.03 -12.74
CA ALA A 290 -6.33 -13.79 -13.98
C ALA A 290 -5.03 -14.28 -14.64
N ARG A 291 -3.99 -13.42 -14.72
CA ARG A 291 -2.68 -13.78 -15.27
C ARG A 291 -2.00 -14.92 -14.52
N ASN A 292 -2.27 -15.04 -13.23
CA ASN A 292 -1.60 -15.97 -12.32
C ASN A 292 -2.39 -17.28 -12.07
N ILE A 293 -3.63 -17.41 -12.53
CA ILE A 293 -4.48 -18.59 -12.27
C ILE A 293 -3.85 -19.91 -12.74
N TRP A 294 -3.16 -19.89 -13.89
CA TRP A 294 -2.58 -21.09 -14.53
C TRP A 294 -1.04 -21.14 -14.46
N GLN A 295 -0.42 -20.29 -13.63
CA GLN A 295 1.03 -20.37 -13.41
C GLN A 295 1.37 -21.63 -12.60
N ASP A 296 2.54 -22.22 -12.83
CA ASP A 296 3.07 -23.35 -12.05
C ASP A 296 2.13 -24.55 -11.88
N MET A 297 1.19 -24.80 -12.81
CA MET A 297 0.23 -25.92 -12.74
C MET A 297 0.87 -27.32 -12.71
N GLY A 298 2.17 -27.44 -12.97
CA GLY A 298 2.94 -28.68 -12.86
C GLY A 298 3.56 -28.92 -11.47
N ASP A 299 3.54 -27.92 -10.59
CA ASP A 299 4.13 -27.99 -9.26
C ASP A 299 3.07 -28.34 -8.20
N PRO A 300 3.47 -28.90 -7.03
CA PRO A 300 2.53 -29.21 -5.96
C PRO A 300 1.84 -27.96 -5.38
N ASP A 301 0.55 -28.08 -5.07
CA ASP A 301 -0.29 -26.99 -4.49
C ASP A 301 0.35 -26.34 -3.25
N ASP A 302 0.93 -27.14 -2.35
CA ASP A 302 1.58 -26.63 -1.13
C ASP A 302 2.81 -25.75 -1.46
N ALA A 303 3.58 -26.09 -2.49
CA ALA A 303 4.71 -25.29 -2.93
C ALA A 303 4.24 -24.00 -3.61
N ASN A 304 3.18 -24.08 -4.42
CA ASN A 304 2.62 -22.92 -5.11
C ASN A 304 1.93 -21.94 -4.16
N SER A 305 1.21 -22.43 -3.15
CA SER A 305 0.62 -21.59 -2.11
C SER A 305 1.69 -20.81 -1.34
N ALA A 306 2.81 -21.45 -0.97
CA ALA A 306 3.94 -20.80 -0.34
C ALA A 306 4.59 -19.75 -1.26
N LYS A 307 4.89 -20.08 -2.53
CA LYS A 307 5.41 -19.11 -3.50
C LYS A 307 4.50 -17.90 -3.67
N ALA A 308 3.19 -18.12 -3.79
CA ALA A 308 2.20 -17.07 -3.95
C ALA A 308 2.13 -16.14 -2.73
N LEU A 309 2.21 -16.72 -1.52
CA LEU A 309 2.24 -15.96 -0.27
C LEU A 309 3.50 -15.07 -0.18
N HIS A 310 4.67 -15.60 -0.55
CA HIS A 310 5.94 -14.90 -0.44
C HIS A 310 6.21 -13.90 -1.57
N ASN A 311 5.62 -14.07 -2.75
CA ASN A 311 5.95 -13.24 -3.91
C ASN A 311 5.77 -11.70 -3.67
N PRO A 312 4.68 -11.23 -3.04
CA PRO A 312 4.52 -9.81 -2.66
C PRO A 312 5.43 -9.31 -1.54
N ILE A 313 6.09 -10.20 -0.81
CA ILE A 313 6.81 -9.90 0.43
C ILE A 313 8.33 -9.97 0.24
N SER A 314 8.80 -11.04 -0.39
CA SER A 314 10.22 -11.37 -0.59
C SER A 314 10.55 -11.75 -2.04
N GLY A 315 9.54 -11.90 -2.91
CA GLY A 315 9.71 -12.23 -4.33
C GLY A 315 9.79 -11.01 -5.26
N GLN A 316 9.34 -11.19 -6.51
CA GLN A 316 9.50 -10.21 -7.59
C GLN A 316 8.75 -8.90 -7.33
N LEU A 317 7.68 -8.96 -6.55
CA LEU A 317 6.85 -7.80 -6.23
C LEU A 317 7.34 -7.01 -5.01
N ALA A 318 8.23 -7.59 -4.18
CA ALA A 318 8.63 -7.03 -2.89
C ALA A 318 9.28 -5.64 -2.97
N GLY A 319 9.88 -5.29 -4.10
CA GLY A 319 10.58 -4.02 -4.31
C GLY A 319 9.86 -3.02 -5.21
N LEU A 320 8.68 -3.35 -5.74
CA LEU A 320 8.03 -2.50 -6.73
C LEU A 320 7.40 -1.26 -6.08
N PRO A 321 7.63 -0.05 -6.64
CA PRO A 321 6.81 1.13 -6.32
C PRO A 321 5.33 0.83 -6.60
N GLY A 322 4.41 1.48 -5.89
CA GLY A 322 2.97 1.20 -6.09
C GLY A 322 2.35 0.29 -5.04
N MET A 323 3.18 -0.51 -4.35
CA MET A 323 2.70 -1.66 -3.58
C MET A 323 2.58 -1.31 -2.10
N THR A 324 1.39 -0.84 -1.69
CA THR A 324 1.06 -0.69 -0.26
C THR A 324 1.10 -2.03 0.46
N HIS A 325 1.26 -1.99 1.77
CA HIS A 325 1.26 -3.20 2.59
C HIS A 325 -0.07 -3.97 2.47
N GLN A 326 -1.18 -3.25 2.40
CA GLN A 326 -2.50 -3.82 2.16
C GLN A 326 -2.57 -4.51 0.79
N MET A 327 -2.10 -3.87 -0.28
CA MET A 327 -2.10 -4.47 -1.63
C MET A 327 -1.26 -5.75 -1.69
N ARG A 328 -0.07 -5.73 -1.06
CA ARG A 328 0.80 -6.92 -0.97
C ARG A 328 0.10 -8.07 -0.25
N ALA A 329 -0.54 -7.78 0.88
CA ALA A 329 -1.27 -8.79 1.64
C ALA A 329 -2.49 -9.33 0.88
N ILE A 330 -3.26 -8.48 0.19
CA ILE A 330 -4.39 -8.91 -0.63
C ILE A 330 -3.93 -9.84 -1.76
N LEU A 331 -2.87 -9.47 -2.48
CA LEU A 331 -2.35 -10.30 -3.56
C LEU A 331 -1.78 -11.63 -3.02
N ALA A 332 -1.05 -11.59 -1.91
CA ALA A 332 -0.47 -12.77 -1.29
C ALA A 332 -1.55 -13.76 -0.85
N LEU A 333 -2.57 -13.28 -0.13
CA LEU A 333 -3.65 -14.12 0.39
C LEU A 333 -4.57 -14.61 -0.73
N THR A 334 -4.91 -13.77 -1.72
CA THR A 334 -5.78 -14.17 -2.83
C THR A 334 -5.12 -15.25 -3.70
N LEU A 335 -3.85 -15.07 -4.06
CA LEU A 335 -3.11 -16.03 -4.86
C LEU A 335 -2.69 -17.28 -4.07
N CYS A 336 -2.49 -17.17 -2.75
CA CYS A 336 -2.36 -18.33 -1.89
C CYS A 336 -3.66 -19.14 -1.88
N ALA A 337 -4.81 -18.49 -1.66
CA ALA A 337 -6.12 -19.12 -1.62
C ALA A 337 -6.52 -19.82 -2.93
N ARG A 338 -5.99 -19.36 -4.07
CA ARG A 338 -6.10 -20.06 -5.37
C ARG A 338 -5.60 -21.51 -5.30
N TRP A 339 -4.55 -21.79 -4.54
CA TRP A 339 -3.99 -23.14 -4.33
C TRP A 339 -4.57 -23.85 -3.11
N GLY A 340 -5.45 -23.18 -2.35
CA GLY A 340 -6.04 -23.67 -1.12
C GLY A 340 -5.93 -22.67 0.02
N THR A 341 -6.90 -22.69 0.95
CA THR A 341 -7.01 -21.72 2.05
C THR A 341 -6.26 -22.10 3.32
N VAL A 342 -5.34 -23.08 3.26
CA VAL A 342 -4.58 -23.55 4.42
C VAL A 342 -3.09 -23.42 4.10
N PRO A 343 -2.35 -22.53 4.78
CA PRO A 343 -0.91 -22.40 4.56
C PRO A 343 -0.16 -23.60 5.15
N GLY A 344 1.04 -23.88 4.62
CA GLY A 344 1.96 -24.84 5.22
C GLY A 344 2.38 -24.42 6.64
N PRO A 345 2.82 -25.35 7.51
CA PRO A 345 3.15 -25.06 8.91
C PRO A 345 4.18 -23.94 9.11
N ALA A 346 5.16 -23.83 8.20
CA ALA A 346 6.20 -22.80 8.26
C ALA A 346 5.66 -21.39 7.98
N ASP A 347 4.60 -21.29 7.18
CA ASP A 347 4.02 -20.03 6.72
C ASP A 347 2.81 -19.60 7.54
N LYS A 348 2.37 -20.41 8.50
CA LYS A 348 1.17 -20.16 9.31
C LYS A 348 1.18 -18.77 9.94
N ASN A 349 2.27 -18.41 10.62
CA ASN A 349 2.37 -17.13 11.31
C ASN A 349 2.38 -15.94 10.31
N LEU A 350 3.05 -16.10 9.17
CA LEU A 350 3.05 -15.10 8.11
C LEU A 350 1.63 -14.87 7.56
N TYR A 351 0.94 -15.96 7.24
CA TYR A 351 -0.43 -15.93 6.74
C TYR A 351 -1.38 -15.27 7.74
N GLU A 352 -1.34 -15.65 9.02
CA GLU A 352 -2.16 -15.06 10.09
C GLU A 352 -1.87 -13.56 10.27
N ASN A 353 -0.60 -13.15 10.22
CA ASN A 353 -0.22 -11.74 10.33
C ASN A 353 -0.64 -10.90 9.11
N LEU A 354 -0.64 -11.48 7.90
CA LEU A 354 -1.20 -10.83 6.71
C LEU A 354 -2.72 -10.67 6.83
N GLN A 355 -3.42 -11.68 7.35
CA GLN A 355 -4.86 -11.59 7.62
C GLN A 355 -5.16 -10.52 8.67
N ALA A 356 -4.36 -10.43 9.73
CA ALA A 356 -4.49 -9.38 10.73
C ALA A 356 -4.25 -7.98 10.13
N LEU A 357 -3.32 -7.85 9.19
CA LEU A 357 -2.99 -6.58 8.52
C LEU A 357 -4.15 -6.01 7.72
N ILE A 358 -4.89 -6.87 6.99
CA ILE A 358 -6.02 -6.43 6.16
C ILE A 358 -7.39 -6.62 6.83
N GLY A 359 -7.42 -7.26 8.00
CA GLY A 359 -8.65 -7.56 8.71
C GLY A 359 -9.46 -8.71 8.11
N SER A 360 -10.48 -9.14 8.85
CA SER A 360 -11.23 -10.36 8.53
C SER A 360 -12.10 -10.25 7.29
N GLU A 361 -12.60 -9.06 6.95
CA GLU A 361 -13.41 -8.86 5.75
C GLU A 361 -12.59 -9.05 4.48
N PHE A 362 -11.48 -8.32 4.32
CA PHE A 362 -10.62 -8.49 3.15
C PHE A 362 -9.99 -9.88 3.09
N SER A 363 -9.64 -10.48 4.25
CA SER A 363 -9.18 -11.88 4.30
C SER A 363 -10.22 -12.85 3.74
N TRP A 364 -11.50 -12.65 4.10
CA TRP A 364 -12.60 -13.48 3.60
C TRP A 364 -12.78 -13.35 2.09
N TRP A 365 -12.69 -12.12 1.56
CA TRP A 365 -12.75 -11.88 0.12
C TRP A 365 -11.56 -12.45 -0.64
N CYS A 366 -10.35 -12.39 -0.08
CA CYS A 366 -9.17 -13.05 -0.65
C CYS A 366 -9.41 -14.56 -0.78
N ASP A 367 -9.93 -15.20 0.28
CA ASP A 367 -10.30 -16.62 0.26
C ASP A 367 -11.36 -16.92 -0.81
N TYR A 368 -12.40 -16.09 -0.90
CA TYR A 368 -13.49 -16.29 -1.85
C TYR A 368 -13.00 -16.17 -3.30
N ILE A 369 -12.31 -15.10 -3.64
CA ILE A 369 -11.81 -14.84 -4.99
C ILE A 369 -10.74 -15.87 -5.39
N GLY A 370 -9.85 -16.24 -4.45
CA GLY A 370 -8.91 -17.33 -4.66
C GLY A 370 -9.62 -18.66 -4.94
N THR A 371 -10.69 -18.97 -4.19
CA THR A 371 -11.50 -20.17 -4.42
C THR A 371 -12.19 -20.17 -5.78
N VAL A 372 -12.75 -19.02 -6.22
CA VAL A 372 -13.30 -18.87 -7.58
C VAL A 372 -12.22 -19.11 -8.63
N ALA A 373 -11.03 -18.52 -8.46
CA ALA A 373 -9.91 -18.74 -9.37
C ALA A 373 -9.46 -20.21 -9.40
N GLY A 374 -9.49 -20.91 -8.25
CA GLY A 374 -9.21 -22.34 -8.15
C GLY A 374 -10.25 -23.20 -8.87
N LEU A 375 -11.52 -22.83 -8.76
CA LEU A 375 -12.61 -23.45 -9.53
C LEU A 375 -12.39 -23.30 -11.05
N LEU A 376 -12.00 -22.11 -11.52
CA LEU A 376 -11.73 -21.90 -12.95
C LEU A 376 -10.61 -22.81 -13.47
N ALA A 377 -9.53 -22.98 -12.70
CA ALA A 377 -8.44 -23.86 -13.08
C ALA A 377 -8.80 -25.35 -12.98
N LEU A 378 -9.71 -25.73 -12.08
CA LEU A 378 -10.23 -27.09 -12.00
C LEU A 378 -11.10 -27.44 -13.21
N LEU A 379 -11.98 -26.52 -13.63
CA LEU A 379 -12.85 -26.71 -14.78
C LEU A 379 -12.10 -26.59 -16.11
N THR A 380 -11.05 -25.76 -16.16
CA THR A 380 -10.21 -25.56 -17.33
C THR A 380 -8.75 -25.76 -16.93
N PRO A 381 -8.16 -26.96 -17.08
CA PRO A 381 -6.82 -27.29 -16.54
C PRO A 381 -5.66 -26.64 -17.29
N SER A 382 -5.94 -25.90 -18.38
CA SER A 382 -4.96 -25.14 -19.14
C SER A 382 -5.45 -23.71 -19.37
N PHE A 383 -4.55 -22.78 -19.66
CA PHE A 383 -4.94 -21.42 -20.02
C PHE A 383 -5.94 -21.43 -21.19
N PRO A 384 -7.05 -20.67 -21.15
CA PRO A 384 -8.07 -20.69 -22.18
C PRO A 384 -7.52 -20.34 -23.57
N SER A 385 -7.98 -21.04 -24.60
CA SER A 385 -7.53 -20.82 -25.99
C SER A 385 -8.20 -19.63 -26.68
N SER A 386 -9.36 -19.19 -26.17
CA SER A 386 -10.13 -18.05 -26.67
C SER A 386 -10.83 -17.29 -25.54
N ASP A 387 -11.31 -16.09 -25.84
CA ASP A 387 -12.10 -15.23 -24.96
C ASP A 387 -13.50 -15.79 -24.65
N LYS A 388 -13.97 -16.76 -25.45
CA LYS A 388 -15.27 -17.41 -25.26
C LYS A 388 -15.22 -18.72 -24.48
N ALA A 389 -14.05 -19.35 -24.42
CA ALA A 389 -13.88 -20.69 -23.85
C ALA A 389 -14.43 -20.80 -22.41
N LEU A 390 -14.20 -19.80 -21.55
CA LEU A 390 -14.72 -19.83 -20.18
C LEU A 390 -16.23 -19.63 -20.09
N GLN A 391 -16.84 -18.88 -21.00
CA GLN A 391 -18.29 -18.64 -21.00
C GLN A 391 -19.08 -19.91 -21.36
N GLU A 392 -18.47 -20.79 -22.16
CA GLU A 392 -19.02 -22.10 -22.51
C GLU A 392 -18.84 -23.11 -21.37
N VAL A 393 -17.83 -22.91 -20.51
CA VAL A 393 -17.51 -23.79 -19.38
C VAL A 393 -18.34 -23.49 -18.14
N VAL A 394 -18.44 -22.22 -17.74
CA VAL A 394 -19.07 -21.84 -16.47
C VAL A 394 -19.73 -20.47 -16.51
N ARG A 395 -20.90 -20.37 -15.87
CA ARG A 395 -21.58 -19.12 -15.55
C ARG A 395 -21.94 -19.06 -14.08
N PHE A 396 -21.79 -17.89 -13.47
CA PHE A 396 -22.12 -17.64 -12.08
C PHE A 396 -23.36 -16.76 -11.93
N GLU A 397 -24.10 -16.97 -10.85
CA GLU A 397 -25.15 -16.06 -10.40
C GLU A 397 -25.04 -15.89 -8.87
N PRO A 398 -24.37 -14.82 -8.40
CA PRO A 398 -24.16 -14.55 -6.99
C PRO A 398 -25.19 -13.57 -6.44
N TRP A 399 -25.56 -13.74 -5.17
CA TRP A 399 -26.26 -12.72 -4.40
C TRP A 399 -25.93 -12.79 -2.92
N THR A 400 -26.14 -11.68 -2.22
CA THR A 400 -25.99 -11.62 -0.77
C THR A 400 -27.04 -12.52 -0.12
N GLY A 401 -26.57 -13.51 0.62
CA GLY A 401 -27.40 -14.48 1.32
C GLY A 401 -27.57 -14.12 2.80
N HIS A 402 -28.80 -14.23 3.29
CA HIS A 402 -29.12 -14.25 4.71
C HIS A 402 -29.60 -15.65 5.11
N GLY A 403 -29.51 -15.96 6.41
CA GLY A 403 -29.98 -17.23 6.94
C GLY A 403 -29.18 -18.44 6.45
N LEU A 404 -27.87 -18.28 6.24
CA LEU A 404 -26.97 -19.32 5.76
C LEU A 404 -26.50 -20.26 6.89
N GLY A 405 -25.98 -21.41 6.50
CA GLY A 405 -25.41 -22.44 7.35
C GLY A 405 -26.46 -23.28 8.07
N LYS A 406 -26.02 -24.37 8.71
CA LYS A 406 -26.90 -25.39 9.33
C LYS A 406 -27.94 -24.84 10.32
N LYS A 407 -27.65 -23.72 10.98
CA LYS A 407 -28.56 -23.07 11.95
C LYS A 407 -29.36 -21.91 11.36
N GLY A 408 -29.12 -21.52 10.11
CA GLY A 408 -29.89 -20.48 9.43
C GLY A 408 -29.70 -19.06 9.99
N HIS A 409 -28.51 -18.74 10.54
CA HIS A 409 -28.25 -17.43 11.16
C HIS A 409 -27.06 -16.68 10.56
N LYS A 410 -26.39 -17.27 9.55
CA LYS A 410 -25.20 -16.65 8.96
C LYS A 410 -25.57 -15.78 7.77
N VAL A 411 -24.68 -14.87 7.43
CA VAL A 411 -24.74 -14.06 6.21
C VAL A 411 -23.57 -14.43 5.29
N GLY A 412 -23.61 -14.02 4.04
CA GLY A 412 -22.51 -14.21 3.10
C GLY A 412 -23.01 -14.28 1.66
N ILE A 413 -22.52 -15.24 0.88
CA ILE A 413 -22.83 -15.36 -0.55
C ILE A 413 -23.61 -16.65 -0.82
N ARG A 414 -24.70 -16.55 -1.57
CA ARG A 414 -25.28 -17.68 -2.30
C ARG A 414 -24.77 -17.60 -3.74
N LEU A 415 -24.25 -18.71 -4.24
CA LEU A 415 -23.61 -18.78 -5.55
C LEU A 415 -24.21 -19.93 -6.34
N LYS A 416 -24.96 -19.63 -7.39
CA LYS A 416 -25.31 -20.65 -8.38
C LYS A 416 -24.21 -20.77 -9.41
N ILE A 417 -23.83 -22.01 -9.72
CA ILE A 417 -22.78 -22.35 -10.68
C ILE A 417 -23.44 -23.18 -11.78
N PHE A 418 -23.53 -22.62 -12.98
CA PHE A 418 -24.04 -23.30 -14.16
C PHE A 418 -22.86 -23.82 -14.96
N LEU A 419 -22.81 -25.14 -15.20
CA LEU A 419 -21.75 -25.78 -15.96
C LEU A 419 -22.20 -26.12 -17.36
N GLY A 420 -21.34 -25.87 -18.35
CA GLY A 420 -21.52 -26.35 -19.72
C GLY A 420 -21.57 -27.87 -19.78
N GLU A 421 -22.21 -28.42 -20.82
CA GLU A 421 -22.46 -29.86 -20.98
C GLU A 421 -21.16 -30.69 -20.91
N ASP A 422 -20.12 -30.26 -21.64
CA ASP A 422 -18.84 -30.98 -21.71
C ASP A 422 -17.96 -30.80 -20.45
N SER A 423 -18.24 -29.78 -19.63
CA SER A 423 -17.46 -29.47 -18.42
C SER A 423 -17.78 -30.39 -17.24
N ARG A 424 -18.78 -31.27 -17.39
CA ARG A 424 -19.25 -32.20 -16.35
C ARG A 424 -18.50 -33.52 -16.33
N VAL A 425 -17.72 -33.82 -17.37
CA VAL A 425 -17.06 -35.12 -17.51
C VAL A 425 -15.96 -35.26 -16.46
N GLY A 426 -16.22 -36.09 -15.44
CA GLY A 426 -15.23 -36.44 -14.41
C GLY A 426 -15.26 -35.58 -13.14
N ILE A 427 -16.16 -34.60 -13.03
CA ILE A 427 -16.26 -33.71 -11.85
C ILE A 427 -17.62 -33.88 -11.18
N ARG A 428 -17.65 -34.17 -9.87
CA ARG A 428 -18.91 -34.27 -9.10
C ARG A 428 -19.33 -32.89 -8.62
N ALA A 429 -20.62 -32.58 -8.76
CA ALA A 429 -21.22 -31.32 -8.28
C ALA A 429 -20.85 -31.03 -6.81
N GLY A 430 -20.95 -32.03 -5.93
CA GLY A 430 -20.62 -31.87 -4.50
C GLY A 430 -19.15 -31.54 -4.22
N ASP A 431 -18.23 -31.92 -5.09
CA ASP A 431 -16.81 -31.57 -4.94
C ASP A 431 -16.61 -30.07 -5.23
N LEU A 432 -17.31 -29.53 -6.25
CA LEU A 432 -17.31 -28.11 -6.58
C LEU A 432 -17.96 -27.25 -5.50
N GLU A 433 -19.11 -27.69 -4.99
CA GLU A 433 -19.80 -27.03 -3.87
C GLU A 433 -18.94 -27.04 -2.61
N GLY A 434 -18.23 -28.15 -2.36
CA GLY A 434 -17.34 -28.35 -1.23
C GLY A 434 -16.14 -27.39 -1.19
N LEU A 435 -15.66 -26.91 -2.35
CA LEU A 435 -14.57 -25.93 -2.42
C LEU A 435 -14.90 -24.68 -1.59
N PHE A 436 -16.13 -24.17 -1.74
CA PHE A 436 -16.59 -22.96 -1.09
C PHE A 436 -16.87 -23.12 0.41
N GLY A 437 -17.04 -24.35 0.90
CA GLY A 437 -17.27 -24.63 2.32
C GLY A 437 -16.10 -24.22 3.23
N ARG A 438 -14.89 -24.12 2.66
CA ARG A 438 -13.65 -23.71 3.36
C ARG A 438 -13.42 -22.20 3.39
N VAL A 439 -14.12 -21.42 2.57
CA VAL A 439 -13.97 -19.96 2.49
C VAL A 439 -14.22 -19.33 3.87
N GLY A 440 -13.26 -18.54 4.34
CA GLY A 440 -13.33 -17.84 5.61
C GLY A 440 -13.29 -18.73 6.85
N LYS A 441 -12.91 -20.00 6.72
CA LYS A 441 -12.76 -20.90 7.88
C LYS A 441 -11.63 -20.39 8.77
N GLY A 442 -11.92 -20.17 10.05
CA GLY A 442 -10.96 -19.63 11.03
C GLY A 442 -11.04 -18.11 11.20
N LEU A 443 -11.72 -17.41 10.30
CA LEU A 443 -11.97 -15.97 10.45
C LEU A 443 -13.14 -15.71 11.42
N PRO A 444 -13.07 -14.65 12.25
CA PRO A 444 -14.12 -14.30 13.22
C PRO A 444 -15.40 -13.78 12.56
N LEU A 445 -15.34 -13.36 11.29
CA LEU A 445 -16.44 -12.76 10.54
C LEU A 445 -17.67 -13.67 10.43
N GLY A 446 -17.46 -14.99 10.43
CA GLY A 446 -18.53 -15.98 10.45
C GLY A 446 -19.34 -16.10 9.15
N TRP A 447 -19.01 -15.31 8.12
CA TRP A 447 -19.66 -15.34 6.81
C TRP A 447 -19.49 -16.69 6.11
N LYS A 448 -20.46 -17.04 5.25
CA LYS A 448 -20.48 -18.32 4.54
C LYS A 448 -20.76 -18.17 3.05
N VAL A 449 -20.30 -19.16 2.30
CA VAL A 449 -20.68 -19.34 0.91
C VAL A 449 -21.52 -20.61 0.82
N GLU A 450 -22.72 -20.50 0.28
CA GLU A 450 -23.55 -21.63 -0.14
C GLU A 450 -23.53 -21.69 -1.66
N ALA A 451 -22.66 -22.54 -2.18
CA ALA A 451 -22.58 -22.81 -3.61
C ALA A 451 -23.55 -23.94 -3.98
N GLN A 452 -24.22 -23.81 -5.11
CA GLN A 452 -25.10 -24.82 -5.68
C GLN A 452 -24.78 -24.97 -7.17
N VAL A 453 -24.48 -26.18 -7.60
CA VAL A 453 -24.31 -26.47 -9.03
C VAL A 453 -25.68 -26.73 -9.64
N GLU A 454 -26.04 -25.94 -10.64
CA GLU A 454 -27.33 -26.03 -11.35
C GLU A 454 -27.14 -26.78 -12.68
N ASN A 455 -28.17 -27.56 -13.03
CA ASN A 455 -28.19 -28.38 -14.25
C ASN A 455 -28.55 -27.59 -15.50
#